data_AF-A0A1H2KKU2-F1
#
_entry.id   AF-A0A1H2KKU2-F1
#
_cell.length_a   1.000
_cell.length_b   1.000
_cell.length_c   1.000
_cell.angle_alpha   90.00
_cell.angle_beta   90.00
_cell.angle_gamma   90.00
#
_symmetry.space_group_name_H-M   'P 1'
#
loop_
_entity.id
_entity.type
_entity.pdbx_description
1 polymer ?
#
loop_
_entity_poly.entity_id
_entity_poly.type
_entity_poly.pdbx_seq_one_letter_code
_entity_poly.pdbx_strand_id
1 'polypeptide(L)'
;MKPRVLVSTLCALGVLAASAPAVASPLLDRRIPPAAVMPRPVLVDAAPAEVTYSRQARSEWQLTRYDGAANSVLATHAPSGITVAIDYDDPGDDRHAAGISPDTGCGPMEGRFWGSTTPLLYPILEPDTHVIEDVTVAMDDGELRVRMSGGAYDLVEPGAGDEPLFMDAVFTVEDGRLRAHTSGLHYVLPSKDPATTVDLTLADGTRVSRTFTMANPTGREYLDDVRLVEVTDGRYGQFSWTTDIERLQFDLNTSPLLDVFEIDADHALKDLGQRVVTNDFTFAAACG
;
A
#
# COMPACT_ATOMS: atom_id res chain seq x y z
N MET A 1 24.61 -68.67 -13.91
CA MET A 1 24.03 -68.25 -15.20
C MET A 1 23.51 -66.82 -15.05
N LYS A 2 23.70 -66.01 -16.10
CA LYS A 2 23.76 -64.52 -16.12
C LYS A 2 22.59 -63.77 -15.45
N PRO A 3 22.84 -62.66 -14.73
CA PRO A 3 21.81 -61.66 -14.44
C PRO A 3 21.56 -60.78 -15.68
N ARG A 4 20.29 -60.45 -15.93
CA ARG A 4 19.87 -59.53 -16.99
C ARG A 4 20.10 -58.09 -16.55
N VAL A 5 20.80 -57.34 -17.40
CA VAL A 5 20.99 -55.89 -17.35
C VAL A 5 19.65 -55.22 -17.67
N LEU A 6 19.11 -54.40 -16.76
CA LEU A 6 18.11 -53.40 -17.10
C LEU A 6 18.84 -52.10 -17.45
N VAL A 7 18.79 -51.74 -18.73
CA VAL A 7 19.31 -50.49 -19.27
C VAL A 7 18.33 -49.37 -18.92
N SER A 8 18.87 -48.35 -18.27
CA SER A 8 18.23 -47.08 -17.96
C SER A 8 17.87 -46.32 -19.24
N THR A 9 16.68 -45.73 -19.29
CA THR A 9 16.38 -44.63 -20.21
C THR A 9 15.63 -43.57 -19.41
N LEU A 10 16.37 -42.61 -18.86
CA LEU A 10 15.82 -41.35 -18.38
C LEU A 10 15.50 -40.49 -19.61
N CYS A 11 14.22 -40.30 -19.91
CA CYS A 11 13.80 -39.19 -20.76
C CYS A 11 13.83 -37.91 -19.91
N ALA A 12 14.83 -37.06 -20.14
CA ALA A 12 14.82 -35.69 -19.66
C ALA A 12 13.78 -34.90 -20.47
N LEU A 13 12.59 -34.69 -19.91
CA LEU A 13 11.65 -33.68 -20.38
C LEU A 13 12.18 -32.32 -19.95
N GLY A 14 12.90 -31.65 -20.85
CA GLY A 14 13.22 -30.24 -20.73
C GLY A 14 11.93 -29.43 -20.82
N VAL A 15 11.46 -28.93 -19.67
CA VAL A 15 10.41 -27.91 -19.63
C VAL A 15 11.07 -26.60 -20.06
N LEU A 16 10.97 -26.30 -21.36
CA LEU A 16 11.15 -24.94 -21.85
C LEU A 16 9.97 -24.12 -21.32
N ALA A 17 10.19 -23.40 -20.22
CA ALA A 17 9.31 -22.32 -19.82
C ALA A 17 9.36 -21.27 -20.93
N ALA A 18 8.32 -21.25 -21.76
CA ALA A 18 8.10 -20.14 -22.69
C ALA A 18 7.78 -18.91 -21.84
N SER A 19 8.74 -18.01 -21.68
CA SER A 19 8.44 -16.66 -21.20
C SER A 19 7.46 -16.04 -22.19
N ALA A 20 6.24 -15.75 -21.71
CA ALA A 20 5.29 -14.98 -22.46
C ALA A 20 5.94 -13.63 -22.83
N PRO A 21 5.76 -13.14 -24.07
CA PRO A 21 6.27 -11.83 -24.42
C PRO A 21 5.57 -10.79 -23.53
N ALA A 22 6.35 -9.91 -22.92
CA ALA A 22 5.83 -8.75 -22.22
C ALA A 22 4.89 -7.99 -23.17
N VAL A 23 3.61 -7.95 -22.83
CA VAL A 23 2.63 -7.12 -23.55
C VAL A 23 3.09 -5.69 -23.34
N ALA A 24 3.42 -5.00 -24.41
CA ALA A 24 3.85 -3.61 -24.33
C ALA A 24 2.75 -2.80 -23.62
N SER A 25 3.08 -2.23 -22.46
CA SER A 25 2.17 -1.37 -21.70
C SER A 25 1.54 -0.35 -22.63
N PRO A 26 0.22 -0.11 -22.55
CA PRO A 26 -0.37 1.02 -23.26
C PRO A 26 0.45 2.26 -22.91
N LEU A 27 0.86 3.00 -23.94
CA LEU A 27 1.63 4.23 -23.81
C LEU A 27 0.72 5.34 -23.24
N LEU A 28 0.24 5.17 -22.01
CA LEU A 28 -0.76 6.01 -21.35
C LEU A 28 -0.31 7.47 -21.25
N ASP A 29 1.01 7.72 -21.23
CA ASP A 29 1.56 9.05 -21.01
C ASP A 29 2.27 9.71 -22.22
N ARG A 30 2.42 9.03 -23.36
CA ARG A 30 3.33 9.55 -24.41
C ARG A 30 2.80 10.73 -25.23
N ARG A 31 1.51 11.08 -25.19
CA ARG A 31 0.95 12.18 -26.02
C ARG A 31 -0.32 12.79 -25.44
N ILE A 32 -0.25 13.50 -24.31
CA ILE A 32 -1.36 14.39 -23.91
C ILE A 32 -1.07 15.80 -24.48
N PRO A 33 -1.78 16.26 -25.52
CA PRO A 33 -1.59 17.60 -26.05
C PRO A 33 -1.98 18.67 -25.01
N PRO A 34 -1.31 19.82 -24.96
CA PRO A 34 -1.44 20.83 -23.90
C PRO A 34 -2.77 21.62 -23.87
N ALA A 35 -3.83 21.14 -24.54
CA ALA A 35 -5.14 21.76 -24.53
C ALA A 35 -6.01 21.14 -23.43
N ALA A 36 -6.14 21.87 -22.31
CA ALA A 36 -6.85 21.47 -21.10
C ALA A 36 -8.33 21.13 -21.36
N VAL A 37 -8.65 19.87 -21.18
CA VAL A 37 -9.94 19.36 -20.73
C VAL A 37 -9.58 18.39 -19.62
N MET A 38 -10.27 18.42 -18.47
CA MET A 38 -10.19 17.32 -17.49
C MET A 38 -10.38 16.01 -18.25
N PRO A 39 -9.35 15.17 -18.38
CA PRO A 39 -9.50 13.97 -19.17
C PRO A 39 -10.54 13.11 -18.47
N ARG A 40 -11.52 12.64 -19.25
CA ARG A 40 -12.45 11.65 -18.73
C ARG A 40 -11.63 10.45 -18.25
N PRO A 41 -11.92 9.91 -17.06
CA PRO A 41 -11.34 8.65 -16.63
C PRO A 41 -11.49 7.58 -17.71
N VAL A 42 -10.41 6.84 -17.95
CA VAL A 42 -10.35 5.74 -18.89
C VAL A 42 -10.14 4.45 -18.11
N LEU A 43 -10.93 3.42 -18.39
CA LEU A 43 -10.69 2.07 -17.88
C LEU A 43 -9.41 1.53 -18.51
N VAL A 44 -8.41 1.22 -17.69
CA VAL A 44 -7.11 0.68 -18.13
C VAL A 44 -6.96 -0.80 -17.81
N ASP A 45 -7.67 -1.28 -16.78
CA ASP A 45 -7.81 -2.70 -16.45
C ASP A 45 -9.22 -3.02 -15.96
N ALA A 46 -9.61 -4.29 -16.03
CA ALA A 46 -10.90 -4.79 -15.53
C ALA A 46 -10.76 -6.08 -14.70
N ALA A 47 -9.55 -6.61 -14.53
CA ALA A 47 -9.28 -7.73 -13.64
C ALA A 47 -7.86 -7.63 -13.09
N PRO A 48 -7.64 -7.94 -11.79
CA PRO A 48 -8.63 -8.40 -10.82
C PRO A 48 -9.55 -7.29 -10.29
N ALA A 49 -9.21 -6.02 -10.54
CA ALA A 49 -10.02 -4.85 -10.20
C ALA A 49 -10.33 -4.00 -11.46
N GLU A 50 -11.42 -3.23 -11.43
CA GLU A 50 -11.66 -2.16 -12.40
C GLU A 50 -10.74 -0.98 -12.09
N VAL A 51 -9.72 -0.80 -12.94
CA VAL A 51 -8.73 0.28 -12.77
C VAL A 51 -9.06 1.40 -13.73
N THR A 52 -9.38 2.58 -13.20
CA THR A 52 -9.59 3.79 -13.98
C THR A 52 -8.47 4.79 -13.78
N TYR A 53 -8.06 5.41 -14.89
CA TYR A 53 -6.96 6.37 -14.93
C TYR A 53 -7.38 7.69 -15.56
N SER A 54 -6.94 8.80 -14.96
CA SER A 54 -7.03 10.13 -15.57
C SER A 54 -5.82 10.99 -15.22
N ARG A 55 -5.39 11.84 -16.16
CA ARG A 55 -4.27 12.77 -15.94
C ARG A 55 -4.40 14.09 -16.68
N GLN A 56 -4.39 15.20 -15.96
CA GLN A 56 -4.32 16.52 -16.59
C GLN A 56 -2.97 16.73 -17.30
N ALA A 57 -2.99 17.38 -18.47
CA ALA A 57 -1.79 17.61 -19.29
C ALA A 57 -0.67 18.36 -18.55
N ARG A 58 -1.03 19.19 -17.57
CA ARG A 58 -0.11 20.01 -16.78
C ARG A 58 0.30 19.36 -15.46
N SER A 59 -0.22 18.19 -15.14
CA SER A 59 0.09 17.56 -13.87
C SER A 59 1.58 17.29 -13.74
N GLU A 60 2.11 17.61 -12.55
CA GLU A 60 3.49 17.34 -12.16
C GLU A 60 3.72 15.85 -11.89
N TRP A 61 2.64 15.11 -11.64
CA TRP A 61 2.63 13.65 -11.57
C TRP A 61 2.51 13.04 -12.96
N GLN A 62 3.23 11.94 -13.15
CA GLN A 62 3.27 11.16 -14.39
C GLN A 62 3.15 9.69 -14.05
N LEU A 63 2.47 8.94 -14.91
CA LEU A 63 2.45 7.49 -14.87
C LEU A 63 3.69 6.97 -15.61
N THR A 64 4.71 6.59 -14.85
CA THR A 64 6.00 6.15 -15.41
C THR A 64 6.01 4.66 -15.74
N ARG A 65 5.16 3.87 -15.07
CA ARG A 65 4.92 2.46 -15.39
C ARG A 65 3.47 2.08 -15.15
N TYR A 66 2.95 1.25 -16.04
CA TYR A 66 1.73 0.47 -15.82
C TYR A 66 2.00 -0.95 -16.32
N ASP A 67 1.81 -1.94 -15.47
CA ASP A 67 2.06 -3.33 -15.74
C ASP A 67 0.83 -4.17 -15.36
N GLY A 68 -0.10 -4.30 -16.29
CA GLY A 68 -1.31 -5.10 -16.09
C GLY A 68 -1.06 -6.62 -16.02
N ALA A 69 0.19 -7.09 -16.17
CA ALA A 69 0.52 -8.49 -15.91
C ALA A 69 0.99 -8.70 -14.46
N ALA A 70 1.43 -7.64 -13.79
CA ALA A 70 1.82 -7.62 -12.39
C ALA A 70 0.94 -6.65 -11.60
N ASN A 71 -0.28 -6.40 -12.10
CA ASN A 71 -1.34 -5.57 -11.53
C ASN A 71 -0.86 -4.33 -10.76
N SER A 72 0.04 -3.56 -11.39
CA SER A 72 0.76 -2.48 -10.72
C SER A 72 0.86 -1.21 -11.56
N VAL A 73 0.83 -0.09 -10.85
CA VAL A 73 0.90 1.29 -11.37
C VAL A 73 2.02 2.00 -10.62
N LEU A 74 2.91 2.70 -11.34
CA LEU A 74 3.93 3.56 -10.75
C LEU A 74 3.72 5.01 -11.19
N ALA A 75 3.40 5.85 -10.23
CA ALA A 75 3.34 7.30 -10.41
C ALA A 75 4.66 7.94 -9.97
N THR A 76 5.11 8.99 -10.67
CA THR A 76 6.31 9.75 -10.34
C THR A 76 6.01 11.24 -10.41
N HIS A 77 6.37 11.95 -9.34
CA HIS A 77 6.36 13.40 -9.33
C HIS A 77 7.61 13.93 -10.05
N ALA A 78 7.43 14.43 -11.27
CA ALA A 78 8.54 14.73 -12.17
C ALA A 78 9.57 15.74 -11.62
N PRO A 79 9.19 16.81 -10.89
CA PRO A 79 10.15 17.75 -10.32
C PRO A 79 11.04 17.16 -9.22
N SER A 80 10.53 16.27 -8.38
CA SER A 80 11.28 15.74 -7.21
C SER A 80 11.83 14.33 -7.41
N GLY A 81 11.29 13.56 -8.36
CA GLY A 81 11.62 12.15 -8.54
C GLY A 81 10.97 11.20 -7.53
N ILE A 82 10.16 11.72 -6.60
CA ILE A 82 9.39 10.91 -5.65
C ILE A 82 8.42 10.00 -6.42
N THR A 83 8.34 8.73 -6.02
CA THR A 83 7.42 7.78 -6.66
C THR A 83 6.39 7.24 -5.69
N VAL A 84 5.25 6.82 -6.22
CA VAL A 84 4.17 6.14 -5.50
C VAL A 84 3.80 4.91 -6.32
N ALA A 85 4.12 3.73 -5.80
CA ALA A 85 3.70 2.46 -6.38
C ALA A 85 2.34 2.06 -5.82
N ILE A 86 1.50 1.50 -6.68
CA ILE A 86 0.11 1.15 -6.42
C ILE A 86 -0.08 -0.26 -6.97
N ASP A 87 -0.21 -1.22 -6.07
CA ASP A 87 -0.57 -2.61 -6.39
C ASP A 87 -2.07 -2.78 -6.13
N TYR A 88 -2.78 -3.51 -6.99
CA TYR A 88 -4.25 -3.59 -6.95
C TYR A 88 -4.83 -5.01 -6.92
N ASP A 89 -4.02 -6.01 -6.61
CA ASP A 89 -4.40 -7.41 -6.58
C ASP A 89 -3.98 -8.14 -5.29
N ASP A 90 -4.41 -9.41 -5.20
CA ASP A 90 -3.95 -10.31 -4.16
C ASP A 90 -2.53 -10.84 -4.48
N PRO A 91 -1.74 -11.25 -3.48
CA PRO A 91 -0.35 -11.65 -3.68
C PRO A 91 -0.18 -13.03 -4.35
N GLY A 92 -1.21 -13.59 -4.97
CA GLY A 92 -1.21 -14.93 -5.55
C GLY A 92 -0.28 -15.10 -6.76
N ASP A 93 -0.04 -14.04 -7.54
CA ASP A 93 0.70 -14.10 -8.80
C ASP A 93 2.18 -13.67 -8.68
N ASP A 94 2.48 -12.58 -7.99
CA ASP A 94 3.82 -11.98 -7.88
C ASP A 94 4.30 -11.78 -6.43
N ARG A 95 3.43 -12.10 -5.46
CA ARG A 95 3.63 -11.94 -4.02
C ARG A 95 3.67 -10.49 -3.53
N HIS A 96 3.05 -9.56 -4.24
CA HIS A 96 2.78 -8.21 -3.76
C HIS A 96 1.32 -8.10 -3.38
N ALA A 97 1.04 -7.55 -2.20
CA ALA A 97 -0.33 -7.32 -1.76
C ALA A 97 -0.79 -5.94 -2.20
N ALA A 98 -2.07 -5.79 -2.53
CA ALA A 98 -2.63 -4.49 -2.90
C ALA A 98 -2.38 -3.42 -1.83
N GLY A 99 -2.15 -2.19 -2.28
CA GLY A 99 -1.90 -1.03 -1.42
C GLY A 99 -0.98 -0.02 -2.08
N ILE A 100 -0.46 0.91 -1.27
CA ILE A 100 0.33 2.03 -1.78
C ILE A 100 1.69 2.11 -1.07
N SER A 101 2.77 2.06 -1.86
CA SER A 101 4.15 2.15 -1.41
C SER A 101 4.78 3.47 -1.90
N PRO A 102 4.83 4.52 -1.06
CA PRO A 102 5.63 5.70 -1.36
C PRO A 102 7.12 5.37 -1.42
N ASP A 103 7.88 6.09 -2.25
CA ASP A 103 9.34 6.12 -2.25
C ASP A 103 9.80 7.57 -2.31
N THR A 104 10.34 8.06 -1.20
CA THR A 104 10.87 9.41 -1.06
C THR A 104 12.35 9.51 -1.40
N GLY A 105 12.97 8.45 -1.93
CA GLY A 105 14.39 8.32 -2.24
C GLY A 105 15.15 7.34 -1.33
N CYS A 106 14.48 6.72 -0.36
CA CYS A 106 15.03 5.68 0.51
C CYS A 106 14.71 4.25 0.03
N GLY A 107 14.02 4.13 -1.11
CA GLY A 107 13.41 2.90 -1.60
C GLY A 107 11.92 2.83 -1.26
N PRO A 108 11.16 1.92 -1.90
CA PRO A 108 9.75 1.74 -1.62
C PRO A 108 9.50 1.40 -0.15
N MET A 109 8.53 2.08 0.45
CA MET A 109 8.07 1.82 1.81
C MET A 109 7.16 0.58 1.80
N GLU A 110 7.79 -0.58 1.78
CA GLU A 110 7.16 -1.90 1.76
C GLU A 110 7.98 -2.91 2.55
N GLY A 111 7.33 -3.96 3.04
CA GLY A 111 8.00 -5.00 3.82
C GLY A 111 7.29 -6.34 3.76
N ARG A 112 7.85 -7.36 4.39
CA ARG A 112 7.33 -8.72 4.38
C ARG A 112 6.24 -8.89 5.43
N PHE A 113 5.06 -9.30 4.96
CA PHE A 113 3.91 -9.65 5.79
C PHE A 113 3.22 -10.90 5.21
N TRP A 114 3.01 -11.92 6.05
CA TRP A 114 2.42 -13.22 5.72
C TRP A 114 2.95 -13.92 4.45
N GLY A 115 4.24 -13.72 4.14
CA GLY A 115 4.89 -14.34 2.97
C GLY A 115 4.81 -13.51 1.68
N SER A 116 4.20 -12.34 1.75
CA SER A 116 4.06 -11.36 0.65
C SER A 116 4.88 -10.10 0.95
N THR A 117 5.20 -9.33 -0.07
CA THR A 117 5.56 -7.91 0.08
C THR A 117 4.27 -7.13 0.29
N THR A 118 4.22 -6.26 1.29
CA THR A 118 3.04 -5.49 1.65
C THR A 118 3.39 -4.00 1.73
N PRO A 119 2.61 -3.13 1.09
CA PRO A 119 2.83 -1.69 1.09
C PRO A 119 2.66 -1.03 2.47
N LEU A 120 3.25 0.16 2.66
CA LEU A 120 3.06 0.96 3.86
C LEU A 120 1.58 1.27 4.12
N LEU A 121 0.83 1.66 3.09
CA LEU A 121 -0.62 1.91 3.22
C LEU A 121 -1.37 0.70 2.66
N TYR A 122 -1.99 -0.07 3.54
CA TYR A 122 -2.57 -1.37 3.20
C TYR A 122 -4.09 -1.36 3.45
N PRO A 123 -4.94 -1.35 2.40
CA PRO A 123 -6.39 -1.18 2.53
C PRO A 123 -7.14 -2.48 2.89
N ILE A 124 -6.49 -3.64 2.85
CA ILE A 124 -7.16 -4.93 3.04
C ILE A 124 -7.18 -5.29 4.53
N LEU A 125 -8.32 -5.05 5.18
CA LEU A 125 -8.46 -5.31 6.62
C LEU A 125 -8.60 -6.80 6.96
N GLU A 126 -9.26 -7.58 6.09
CA GLU A 126 -9.49 -9.03 6.29
C GLU A 126 -9.00 -9.79 5.04
N PRO A 127 -7.71 -10.17 4.95
CA PRO A 127 -7.11 -10.68 3.71
C PRO A 127 -7.74 -11.97 3.14
N ASP A 128 -8.38 -12.76 3.98
CA ASP A 128 -9.04 -13.99 3.56
C ASP A 128 -10.38 -13.73 2.84
N THR A 129 -10.96 -12.53 2.98
CA THR A 129 -12.33 -12.24 2.56
C THR A 129 -12.53 -10.89 1.86
N HIS A 130 -11.65 -9.92 2.07
CA HIS A 130 -11.71 -8.60 1.48
C HIS A 130 -10.86 -8.53 0.21
N VAL A 131 -11.50 -8.19 -0.90
CA VAL A 131 -10.87 -8.02 -2.22
C VAL A 131 -11.08 -6.59 -2.68
N ILE A 132 -10.06 -5.99 -3.29
CA ILE A 132 -10.18 -4.69 -3.95
C ILE A 132 -10.83 -4.90 -5.32
N GLU A 133 -11.92 -4.17 -5.57
CA GLU A 133 -12.75 -4.32 -6.77
C GLU A 133 -12.61 -3.12 -7.71
N ASP A 134 -12.40 -1.93 -7.14
CA ASP A 134 -12.30 -0.67 -7.88
C ASP A 134 -11.04 0.09 -7.47
N VAL A 135 -10.28 0.56 -8.46
CA VAL A 135 -9.14 1.45 -8.27
C VAL A 135 -9.25 2.66 -9.19
N THR A 136 -9.14 3.85 -8.61
CA THR A 136 -9.05 5.11 -9.37
C THR A 136 -7.70 5.76 -9.14
N VAL A 137 -6.98 6.03 -10.22
CA VAL A 137 -5.71 6.79 -10.21
C VAL A 137 -5.92 8.08 -11.01
N ALA A 138 -5.95 9.20 -10.30
CA ALA A 138 -6.16 10.52 -10.90
C ALA A 138 -4.98 11.44 -10.61
N MET A 139 -4.41 12.06 -11.65
CA MET A 139 -3.32 13.01 -11.56
C MET A 139 -3.81 14.38 -12.01
N ASP A 140 -3.94 15.32 -11.07
CA ASP A 140 -4.47 16.65 -11.31
C ASP A 140 -3.53 17.70 -10.73
N ASP A 141 -3.00 18.58 -11.59
CA ASP A 141 -2.05 19.62 -11.20
C ASP A 141 -0.90 19.06 -10.32
N GLY A 142 -0.78 19.49 -9.06
CA GLY A 142 0.20 18.99 -8.10
C GLY A 142 -0.21 17.74 -7.30
N GLU A 143 -1.39 17.19 -7.55
CA GLU A 143 -1.98 16.08 -6.80
C GLU A 143 -1.97 14.75 -7.56
N LEU A 144 -1.66 13.68 -6.84
CA LEU A 144 -1.97 12.31 -7.20
C LEU A 144 -3.03 11.78 -6.24
N ARG A 145 -4.22 11.45 -6.73
CA ARG A 145 -5.26 10.79 -5.96
C ARG A 145 -5.35 9.32 -6.34
N VAL A 146 -5.37 8.46 -5.32
CA VAL A 146 -5.55 7.02 -5.44
C VAL A 146 -6.71 6.63 -4.54
N ARG A 147 -7.78 6.08 -5.11
CA ARG A 147 -8.88 5.49 -4.36
C ARG A 147 -8.93 3.99 -4.64
N MET A 148 -8.95 3.20 -3.59
CA MET A 148 -9.19 1.75 -3.63
C MET A 148 -10.48 1.47 -2.88
N SER A 149 -11.36 0.65 -3.44
CA SER A 149 -12.56 0.17 -2.75
C SER A 149 -12.93 -1.25 -3.13
N GLY A 150 -13.63 -1.93 -2.24
CA GLY A 150 -14.10 -3.30 -2.44
C GLY A 150 -14.71 -3.84 -1.15
N GLY A 151 -15.27 -5.04 -1.23
CA GLY A 151 -15.93 -5.68 -0.10
C GLY A 151 -17.04 -4.82 0.52
N ALA A 152 -17.22 -4.93 1.84
CA ALA A 152 -18.19 -4.12 2.58
C ALA A 152 -17.75 -3.98 4.05
N TYR A 153 -18.21 -2.93 4.73
CA TYR A 153 -17.97 -2.76 6.17
C TYR A 153 -18.46 -3.97 7.00
N ASP A 154 -19.53 -4.64 6.56
CA ASP A 154 -20.06 -5.86 7.18
C ASP A 154 -19.06 -7.03 7.24
N LEU A 155 -18.05 -7.05 6.34
CA LEU A 155 -16.98 -8.06 6.37
C LEU A 155 -16.06 -7.89 7.59
N VAL A 156 -15.92 -6.66 8.08
CA VAL A 156 -15.02 -6.29 9.18
C VAL A 156 -15.76 -6.37 10.51
N GLU A 157 -16.99 -5.86 10.55
CA GLU A 157 -17.86 -5.92 11.73
C GLU A 157 -19.31 -6.21 11.31
N PRO A 158 -19.89 -7.36 11.69
CA PRO A 158 -21.28 -7.69 11.34
C PRO A 158 -22.29 -6.65 11.83
N GLY A 159 -23.15 -6.19 10.92
CA GLY A 159 -24.10 -5.10 11.15
C GLY A 159 -23.53 -3.70 10.86
N ALA A 160 -22.25 -3.61 10.45
CA ALA A 160 -21.63 -2.35 10.09
C ALA A 160 -21.95 -1.87 8.68
N GLY A 161 -22.84 -2.53 7.93
CA GLY A 161 -23.44 -2.06 6.66
C GLY A 161 -22.80 -2.61 5.38
N ASP A 162 -23.56 -2.55 4.27
CA ASP A 162 -23.20 -3.13 2.97
C ASP A 162 -22.44 -2.16 2.06
N GLU A 163 -22.15 -0.94 2.53
CA GLU A 163 -21.34 0.00 1.79
C GLU A 163 -19.90 -0.50 1.64
N PRO A 164 -19.24 -0.27 0.48
CA PRO A 164 -17.86 -0.71 0.26
C PRO A 164 -16.89 -0.12 1.26
N LEU A 165 -15.93 -0.95 1.69
CA LEU A 165 -14.72 -0.44 2.33
C LEU A 165 -13.92 0.36 1.31
N PHE A 166 -13.23 1.39 1.78
CA PHE A 166 -12.38 2.17 0.92
C PHE A 166 -11.19 2.76 1.65
N MET A 167 -10.17 3.03 0.86
CA MET A 167 -9.07 3.93 1.19
C MET A 167 -8.97 4.95 0.05
N ASP A 168 -8.97 6.24 0.38
CA ASP A 168 -8.70 7.33 -0.55
C ASP A 168 -7.45 8.06 -0.06
N ALA A 169 -6.46 8.24 -0.94
CA ALA A 169 -5.17 8.84 -0.62
C ALA A 169 -4.85 9.93 -1.65
N VAL A 170 -4.66 11.17 -1.20
CA VAL A 170 -4.24 12.31 -2.02
C VAL A 170 -2.81 12.68 -1.65
N PHE A 171 -1.90 12.52 -2.60
CA PHE A 171 -0.49 12.82 -2.46
C PHE A 171 -0.15 14.16 -3.10
N THR A 172 0.60 14.98 -2.38
CA THR A 172 1.20 16.23 -2.89
C THR A 172 2.68 16.27 -2.56
N VAL A 173 3.43 17.13 -3.27
CA VAL A 173 4.82 17.41 -2.95
C VAL A 173 4.96 18.88 -2.63
N GLU A 174 5.31 19.18 -1.37
CA GLU A 174 5.47 20.53 -0.86
C GLU A 174 6.90 20.71 -0.34
N ASP A 175 7.61 21.72 -0.84
CA ASP A 175 9.02 21.99 -0.47
C ASP A 175 9.93 20.75 -0.60
N GLY A 176 9.68 19.93 -1.62
CA GLY A 176 10.41 18.69 -1.89
C GLY A 176 10.08 17.52 -0.97
N ARG A 177 9.03 17.63 -0.14
CA ARG A 177 8.57 16.59 0.78
C ARG A 177 7.23 16.04 0.31
N LEU A 178 7.08 14.71 0.36
CA LEU A 178 5.80 14.07 0.14
C LEU A 178 4.86 14.37 1.32
N ARG A 179 3.62 14.70 1.02
CA ARG A 179 2.48 14.71 1.93
C ARG A 179 1.43 13.74 1.42
N ALA A 180 0.63 13.19 2.31
CA ALA A 180 -0.55 12.42 1.92
C ALA A 180 -1.71 12.73 2.84
N HIS A 181 -2.88 13.04 2.28
CA HIS A 181 -4.14 13.04 3.01
C HIS A 181 -4.85 11.72 2.72
N THR A 182 -5.10 10.91 3.74
CA THR A 182 -5.84 9.65 3.57
C THR A 182 -7.18 9.71 4.28
N SER A 183 -8.21 9.09 3.71
CA SER A 183 -9.49 8.85 4.36
C SER A 183 -10.00 7.44 4.11
N GLY A 184 -10.72 6.88 5.09
CA GLY A 184 -11.26 5.52 5.03
C GLY A 184 -10.65 4.63 6.11
N LEU A 185 -10.68 3.31 5.92
CA LEU A 185 -10.03 2.36 6.82
C LEU A 185 -8.89 1.66 6.06
N HIS A 186 -7.70 1.67 6.65
CA HIS A 186 -6.49 1.03 6.13
C HIS A 186 -5.49 0.87 7.26
N TYR A 187 -4.54 -0.05 7.09
CA TYR A 187 -3.41 -0.22 7.99
C TYR A 187 -2.24 0.64 7.53
N VAL A 188 -1.43 1.07 8.49
CA VAL A 188 -0.09 1.58 8.23
C VAL A 188 0.90 0.51 8.68
N LEU A 189 1.83 0.13 7.81
CA LEU A 189 2.77 -0.98 8.05
C LEU A 189 4.24 -0.53 8.12
N PRO A 190 4.70 0.09 9.22
CA PRO A 190 6.11 0.39 9.41
C PRO A 190 6.95 -0.89 9.55
N SER A 191 8.25 -0.77 9.28
CA SER A 191 9.19 -1.88 9.42
C SER A 191 9.49 -2.21 10.89
N LYS A 192 10.01 -3.41 11.11
CA LYS A 192 10.63 -3.90 12.35
C LYS A 192 12.13 -4.15 12.19
N ASP A 193 12.69 -3.98 10.99
CA ASP A 193 14.08 -4.28 10.67
C ASP A 193 14.76 -3.08 9.98
N PRO A 194 15.75 -2.43 10.62
CA PRO A 194 16.42 -2.82 11.87
C PRO A 194 15.64 -2.53 13.16
N ALA A 195 14.87 -1.43 13.20
CA ALA A 195 14.03 -1.03 14.31
C ALA A 195 13.16 0.17 13.91
N THR A 196 12.01 0.31 14.55
CA THR A 196 11.12 1.47 14.39
C THR A 196 10.63 1.97 15.73
N THR A 197 10.77 3.27 15.96
CA THR A 197 10.21 3.96 17.12
C THR A 197 8.97 4.73 16.72
N VAL A 198 7.89 4.57 17.48
CA VAL A 198 6.62 5.27 17.33
C VAL A 198 6.36 6.09 18.58
N ASP A 199 6.32 7.40 18.41
CA ASP A 199 5.92 8.36 19.43
C ASP A 199 4.50 8.85 19.13
N LEU A 200 3.62 8.74 20.13
CA LEU A 200 2.22 9.09 20.04
C LEU A 200 1.91 10.27 20.96
N THR A 201 1.07 11.18 20.49
CA THR A 201 0.41 12.18 21.34
C THR A 201 -1.10 11.97 21.29
N LEU A 202 -1.70 11.79 22.47
CA LEU A 202 -3.14 11.59 22.66
C LEU A 202 -3.87 12.94 22.80
N ALA A 203 -5.20 12.94 22.73
CA ALA A 203 -6.02 14.14 22.79
C ALA A 203 -5.89 14.93 24.11
N ASP A 204 -5.56 14.27 25.22
CA ASP A 204 -5.29 14.88 26.52
C ASP A 204 -3.86 15.45 26.65
N GLY A 205 -3.02 15.28 25.62
CA GLY A 205 -1.62 15.66 25.60
C GLY A 205 -0.66 14.62 26.17
N THR A 206 -1.16 13.45 26.61
CA THR A 206 -0.34 12.32 27.05
C THR A 206 0.55 11.86 25.89
N ARG A 207 1.80 11.53 26.22
CA ARG A 207 2.77 11.01 25.26
C ARG A 207 3.14 9.57 25.57
N VAL A 208 3.13 8.74 24.54
CA VAL A 208 3.45 7.31 24.61
C VAL A 208 4.52 7.00 23.57
N SER A 209 5.60 6.34 23.98
CA SER A 209 6.68 5.95 23.07
C SER A 209 6.84 4.44 23.05
N ARG A 210 7.00 3.86 21.86
CA ARG A 210 7.20 2.43 21.64
C ARG A 210 8.33 2.22 20.65
N THR A 211 9.14 1.18 20.88
CA THR A 211 10.14 0.74 19.91
C THR A 211 9.89 -0.72 19.54
N PHE A 212 9.80 -0.96 18.25
CA PHE A 212 9.53 -2.26 17.66
C PHE A 212 10.73 -2.73 16.84
N THR A 213 11.03 -4.01 16.98
CA THR A 213 12.14 -4.73 16.35
C THR A 213 11.67 -6.13 16.02
N MET A 214 12.45 -6.86 15.21
CA MET A 214 12.23 -8.28 14.97
C MET A 214 12.23 -9.15 16.25
N ALA A 215 12.75 -8.64 17.37
CA ALA A 215 12.78 -9.34 18.65
C ALA A 215 11.55 -9.09 19.54
N ASN A 216 10.67 -8.14 19.19
CA ASN A 216 9.48 -7.88 19.99
C ASN A 216 8.54 -9.10 20.00
N PRO A 217 7.97 -9.46 21.16
CA PRO A 217 7.03 -10.57 21.25
C PRO A 217 5.71 -10.23 20.56
N THR A 218 4.97 -11.26 20.15
CA THR A 218 3.59 -11.11 19.68
C THR A 218 2.76 -10.42 20.76
N GLY A 219 1.93 -9.47 20.37
CA GLY A 219 1.10 -8.73 21.30
C GLY A 219 0.21 -7.72 20.60
N ARG A 220 -0.87 -7.36 21.28
CA ARG A 220 -1.77 -6.30 20.87
C ARG A 220 -1.83 -5.22 21.92
N GLU A 221 -1.81 -3.98 21.48
CA GLU A 221 -1.99 -2.81 22.32
C GLU A 221 -3.05 -1.90 21.69
N TYR A 222 -3.91 -1.33 22.52
CA TYR A 222 -4.96 -0.43 22.10
C TYR A 222 -4.76 0.93 22.78
N LEU A 223 -4.85 1.99 21.99
CA LEU A 223 -4.71 3.37 22.46
C LEU A 223 -5.87 4.19 21.90
N ASP A 224 -6.60 4.82 22.80
CA ASP A 224 -7.74 5.66 22.45
C ASP A 224 -7.27 7.10 22.18
N ASP A 225 -8.01 7.81 21.31
CA ASP A 225 -7.88 9.24 21.08
C ASP A 225 -6.46 9.72 20.67
N VAL A 226 -5.77 8.95 19.84
CA VAL A 226 -4.47 9.35 19.26
C VAL A 226 -4.69 10.54 18.30
N ARG A 227 -3.82 11.55 18.36
CA ARG A 227 -3.91 12.77 17.52
C ARG A 227 -2.68 13.05 16.68
N LEU A 228 -1.53 12.54 17.10
CA LEU A 228 -0.28 12.62 16.35
C LEU A 228 0.49 11.31 16.53
N VAL A 229 0.99 10.81 15.42
CA VAL A 229 1.91 9.68 15.36
C VAL A 229 3.19 10.14 14.68
N GLU A 230 4.32 9.96 15.33
CA GLU A 230 5.65 10.27 14.80
C GLU A 230 6.44 8.95 14.73
N VAL A 231 6.93 8.62 13.54
CA VAL A 231 7.63 7.36 13.27
C VAL A 231 9.06 7.66 12.86
N THR A 232 9.99 7.04 13.57
CA THR A 232 11.40 6.93 13.17
C THR A 232 11.66 5.48 12.77
N ASP A 233 11.59 5.22 11.47
CA ASP A 233 11.76 3.89 10.90
C ASP A 233 13.19 3.71 10.37
N GLY A 234 13.85 2.63 10.75
CA GLY A 234 15.23 2.35 10.34
C GLY A 234 15.39 2.03 8.86
N ARG A 235 14.32 1.69 8.16
CA ARG A 235 14.29 1.36 6.72
C ARG A 235 13.62 2.45 5.90
N TYR A 236 12.46 2.95 6.34
CA TYR A 236 11.67 3.94 5.59
C TYR A 236 12.06 5.39 5.88
N GLY A 237 12.86 5.62 6.92
CA GLY A 237 13.17 6.95 7.40
C GLY A 237 12.07 7.52 8.30
N GLN A 238 12.01 8.85 8.40
CA GLN A 238 11.06 9.52 9.29
C GLN A 238 9.77 9.89 8.55
N PHE A 239 8.64 9.62 9.18
CA PHE A 239 7.33 10.10 8.75
C PHE A 239 6.42 10.28 9.96
N SER A 240 5.40 11.11 9.82
CA SER A 240 4.45 11.42 10.88
C SER A 240 3.09 11.70 10.31
N TRP A 241 2.03 11.54 11.09
CA TRP A 241 0.71 12.00 10.70
C TRP A 241 -0.13 12.46 11.87
N THR A 242 -1.01 13.42 11.61
CA THR A 242 -2.14 13.71 12.49
C THR A 242 -3.32 12.83 12.09
N THR A 243 -4.16 12.49 13.06
CA THR A 243 -5.30 11.58 12.84
C THR A 243 -6.49 11.91 13.74
N ASP A 244 -7.69 11.60 13.27
CA ASP A 244 -8.93 11.65 14.03
C ASP A 244 -9.34 10.30 14.62
N ILE A 245 -8.47 9.29 14.55
CA ILE A 245 -8.76 7.93 15.03
C ILE A 245 -9.24 7.91 16.49
N GLU A 246 -10.34 7.20 16.75
CA GLU A 246 -10.91 7.05 18.08
C GLU A 246 -10.24 5.91 18.85
N ARG A 247 -9.86 4.82 18.17
CA ARG A 247 -9.07 3.71 18.72
C ARG A 247 -8.07 3.18 17.72
N LEU A 248 -6.80 3.27 18.08
CA LEU A 248 -5.67 2.71 17.33
C LEU A 248 -5.26 1.38 17.96
N GLN A 249 -4.98 0.37 17.13
CA GLN A 249 -4.34 -0.87 17.57
C GLN A 249 -2.90 -0.96 17.02
N PHE A 250 -1.97 -1.42 17.86
CA PHE A 250 -0.75 -2.06 17.39
C PHE A 250 -0.97 -3.57 17.41
N ASP A 251 -0.86 -4.25 16.25
CA ASP A 251 -0.75 -5.72 16.20
C ASP A 251 0.69 -6.12 15.84
N LEU A 252 1.33 -6.78 16.80
CA LEU A 252 2.68 -7.29 16.69
C LEU A 252 2.61 -8.79 16.55
N ASN A 253 3.25 -9.29 15.49
CA ASN A 253 3.44 -10.72 15.29
C ASN A 253 4.93 -11.07 15.25
N THR A 254 5.34 -12.04 16.07
CA THR A 254 6.68 -12.62 16.03
C THR A 254 6.72 -13.75 15.01
N SER A 255 7.25 -13.46 13.84
CA SER A 255 7.60 -14.45 12.84
C SER A 255 8.79 -13.94 12.03
N PRO A 256 9.75 -14.79 11.67
CA PRO A 256 10.88 -14.39 10.82
C PRO A 256 10.44 -13.99 9.40
N LEU A 257 9.18 -14.25 9.03
CA LEU A 257 8.59 -13.84 7.75
C LEU A 257 7.85 -12.50 7.83
N LEU A 258 7.81 -11.86 9.01
CA LEU A 258 7.11 -10.60 9.25
C LEU A 258 8.12 -9.53 9.63
N ASP A 259 8.52 -8.70 8.68
CA ASP A 259 9.44 -7.57 8.91
C ASP A 259 8.74 -6.21 9.01
N VAL A 260 7.40 -6.20 9.02
CA VAL A 260 6.52 -5.06 9.34
C VAL A 260 5.54 -5.41 10.45
N PHE A 261 4.95 -4.40 11.08
CA PHE A 261 3.87 -4.54 12.06
C PHE A 261 2.68 -3.67 11.70
N GLU A 262 1.50 -3.99 12.22
CA GLU A 262 0.27 -3.28 11.91
C GLU A 262 0.05 -2.13 12.89
N ILE A 263 -0.15 -0.93 12.33
CA ILE A 263 -0.88 0.15 12.98
C ILE A 263 -2.26 0.14 12.36
N ASP A 264 -3.21 -0.40 13.12
CA ASP A 264 -4.50 -0.83 12.64
C ASP A 264 -5.60 0.18 13.04
N ALA A 265 -6.49 0.44 12.08
CA ALA A 265 -7.65 1.33 12.19
C ALA A 265 -9.00 0.59 12.23
N ASP A 266 -9.04 -0.73 12.03
CA ASP A 266 -10.27 -1.51 12.00
C ASP A 266 -11.01 -1.51 13.35
N HIS A 267 -10.28 -1.37 14.46
CA HIS A 267 -10.84 -1.30 15.81
C HIS A 267 -11.45 0.07 16.13
N ALA A 268 -11.18 1.09 15.31
CA ALA A 268 -12.00 2.30 15.31
C ALA A 268 -13.45 1.95 14.91
N LEU A 269 -13.64 1.01 13.98
CA LEU A 269 -14.95 0.48 13.61
C LEU A 269 -15.45 -0.59 14.60
N LYS A 270 -14.69 -1.68 14.79
CA LYS A 270 -15.12 -2.87 15.57
C LYS A 270 -15.55 -2.50 16.99
N ASP A 271 -14.87 -1.52 17.60
CA ASP A 271 -15.12 -1.18 19.00
C ASP A 271 -15.95 0.11 19.17
N LEU A 272 -15.78 1.10 18.29
CA LEU A 272 -16.33 2.45 18.47
C LEU A 272 -17.27 2.91 17.34
N GLY A 273 -17.36 2.14 16.25
CA GLY A 273 -18.24 2.45 15.12
C GLY A 273 -17.74 3.56 14.19
N GLN A 274 -16.49 4.01 14.35
CA GLN A 274 -15.87 4.98 13.44
C GLN A 274 -15.54 4.29 12.10
N ARG A 275 -16.38 4.54 11.09
CA ARG A 275 -16.24 3.99 9.73
C ARG A 275 -15.14 4.65 8.91
N VAL A 276 -14.77 5.89 9.22
CA VAL A 276 -13.81 6.67 8.42
C VAL A 276 -12.80 7.29 9.36
N VAL A 277 -11.54 6.96 9.13
CA VAL A 277 -10.40 7.59 9.79
C VAL A 277 -9.71 8.49 8.76
N THR A 278 -9.36 9.69 9.20
CA THR A 278 -8.64 10.69 8.40
C THR A 278 -7.22 10.80 8.92
N ASN A 279 -6.23 10.80 8.03
CA ASN A 279 -4.83 11.02 8.39
C ASN A 279 -4.17 12.04 7.45
N ASP A 280 -3.33 12.90 8.00
CA ASP A 280 -2.49 13.84 7.25
C ASP A 280 -1.01 13.50 7.45
N PHE A 281 -0.46 12.72 6.53
CA PHE A 281 0.92 12.26 6.53
C PHE A 281 1.90 13.31 6.05
N THR A 282 3.06 13.27 6.67
CA THR A 282 4.25 14.03 6.32
C THR A 282 5.42 13.09 6.27
N PHE A 283 6.08 12.99 5.13
CA PHE A 283 7.30 12.23 4.99
C PHE A 283 8.51 13.16 5.10
N ALA A 284 9.60 12.66 5.66
CA ALA A 284 10.88 13.35 5.57
C ALA A 284 11.33 13.47 4.12
N ALA A 285 12.15 14.49 3.85
CA ALA A 285 12.88 14.55 2.59
C ALA A 285 13.79 13.31 2.48
N ALA A 286 14.16 12.97 1.24
CA ALA A 286 14.99 11.82 0.90
C ALA A 286 16.15 11.58 1.88
N CYS A 287 16.47 10.31 2.11
CA CYS A 287 17.66 9.90 2.83
C CYS A 287 18.90 10.60 2.21
N GLY A 288 19.52 11.51 2.96
CA GLY A 288 20.78 12.17 2.61
C GLY A 288 22.00 11.32 2.95
#